data_AF-A0A9X0SLN3-F1
#
_entry.id   AF-A0A9X0SLN3-F1
#
_cell.length_a   1.000
_cell.length_b   1.000
_cell.length_c   1.000
_cell.angle_alpha   90.00
_cell.angle_beta   90.00
_cell.angle_gamma   90.00
#
_symmetry.space_group_name_H-M   'P 1'
#
loop_
_entity.id
_entity.type
_entity.pdbx_description
1 polymer ?
#
loop_
_entity_poly.entity_id
_entity_poly.type
_entity_poly.pdbx_seq_one_letter_code
_entity_poly.pdbx_strand_id
1 'polypeptide(L)' 'MTIMFYIDLENLCKQHNKTLTLLAEESGVTRATLSRVKATGSGTLETISSIATALNIDEPEKIIKVMKG' A
#
# COMPACT_ATOMS: atom_id res chain seq x y z
N MET A 1 0.54 -25.27 3.58
CA MET A 1 1.35 -24.03 3.67
C MET A 1 0.69 -23.03 2.76
N THR A 2 0.12 -21.97 3.33
CA THR A 2 -0.58 -20.95 2.54
C THR A 2 0.31 -19.73 2.47
N ILE A 3 0.57 -19.25 1.25
CA ILE A 3 1.32 -18.02 1.02
C ILE A 3 0.32 -16.88 1.00
N MET A 4 0.46 -15.93 1.91
CA MET A 4 -0.38 -14.74 1.97
C MET A 4 0.42 -13.51 1.53
N PHE A 5 -0.07 -12.81 0.52
CA PHE A 5 0.49 -11.55 0.06
C PHE A 5 -0.24 -10.42 0.75
N TYR A 6 0.51 -9.46 1.31
CA TYR A 6 -0.08 -8.32 2.01
C TYR A 6 0.74 -7.04 1.82
N ILE A 7 0.11 -5.90 2.06
CA ILE A 7 0.71 -4.57 1.97
C ILE A 7 0.78 -3.97 3.36
N ASP A 8 1.99 -3.63 3.78
CA ASP A 8 2.23 -2.96 5.05
C ASP A 8 2.21 -1.44 4.85
N LEU A 9 1.00 -0.91 4.65
CA LEU A 9 0.80 0.50 4.33
C LEU A 9 1.29 1.42 5.46
N GLU A 10 1.27 0.95 6.70
CA GLU A 10 1.78 1.73 7.83
C GLU A 10 3.31 1.90 7.76
N ASN A 11 4.06 0.83 7.52
CA ASN A 11 5.51 0.96 7.36
C ASN A 11 5.88 1.77 6.12
N LEU A 12 5.17 1.60 5.00
CA LEU A 12 5.42 2.37 3.78
C LEU A 12 5.26 3.87 4.03
N CYS A 13 4.17 4.27 4.68
CA CYS A 13 3.96 5.67 5.07
C CYS A 13 5.10 6.19 5.97
N LYS A 14 5.55 5.39 6.94
CA LYS A 14 6.68 5.77 7.82
C LYS A 14 8.00 5.91 7.07
N GLN A 15 8.32 4.95 6.19
CA GLN A 15 9.55 4.94 5.40
C GLN A 15 9.66 6.14 4.45
N HIS A 16 8.54 6.55 3.88
CA HIS A 16 8.47 7.69 2.94
C HIS A 16 8.11 9.01 3.64
N ASN A 17 8.01 9.03 4.96
CA ASN A 17 7.59 10.19 5.76
C ASN A 17 6.29 10.84 5.24
N LYS A 18 5.31 10.02 4.87
CA LYS A 18 4.00 10.46 4.35
C LYS A 18 2.88 10.11 5.33
N THR A 19 1.92 11.02 5.43
CA THR A 19 0.67 10.73 6.12
C THR A 19 -0.28 9.97 5.19
N LEU A 20 -1.25 9.25 5.75
CA LEU A 20 -2.28 8.58 4.95
C LEU A 20 -3.12 9.57 4.13
N THR A 21 -3.25 10.81 4.61
CA THR A 21 -3.96 11.90 3.92
C THR A 21 -3.16 12.36 2.70
N LEU A 22 -1.87 12.64 2.88
CA LEU A 22 -1.00 13.05 1.78
C LEU A 22 -0.90 11.94 0.71
N LEU A 23 -0.80 10.68 1.15
CA LEU A 23 -0.81 9.54 0.22
C LEU A 23 -2.12 9.46 -0.56
N ALA A 24 -3.28 9.78 0.06
CA ALA A 24 -4.56 9.81 -0.63
C ALA A 24 -4.61 10.90 -1.72
N GLU A 25 -4.07 12.08 -1.41
CA GLU A 25 -4.00 13.22 -2.33
C GLU A 25 -3.10 12.91 -3.53
N GLU A 26 -1.92 12.32 -3.29
CA GLU A 26 -0.94 12.04 -4.35
C GLU A 26 -1.27 10.80 -5.18
N SER A 27 -1.88 9.77 -4.59
CA SER A 27 -2.24 8.54 -5.31
C SER A 27 -3.59 8.62 -6.02
N GLY A 28 -4.42 9.62 -5.70
CA GLY A 28 -5.83 9.68 -6.12
C GLY A 28 -6.71 8.60 -5.47
N VAL A 29 -6.17 7.77 -4.58
CA VAL A 29 -6.91 6.74 -3.85
C VAL A 29 -7.59 7.37 -2.64
N THR A 30 -8.89 7.12 -2.46
CA THR A 30 -9.61 7.68 -1.32
C THR A 30 -9.03 7.23 0.02
N ARG A 31 -9.08 8.12 1.01
CA ARG A 31 -8.65 7.82 2.39
C ARG A 31 -9.37 6.59 2.98
N ALA A 32 -10.64 6.39 2.62
CA ALA A 32 -11.40 5.21 3.03
C ALA A 32 -10.80 3.91 2.44
N THR A 33 -10.44 3.92 1.16
CA THR A 33 -9.74 2.78 0.53
C THR A 33 -8.38 2.53 1.18
N LEU A 34 -7.55 3.57 1.36
CA LEU A 34 -6.25 3.41 2.04
C LEU A 34 -6.40 2.90 3.47
N SER A 35 -7.41 3.34 4.20
CA SER A 35 -7.68 2.85 5.56
C SER A 35 -8.06 1.37 5.57
N ARG A 36 -8.82 0.89 4.57
CA ARG A 36 -9.11 -0.53 4.41
C ARG A 36 -7.85 -1.32 4.08
N VAL A 37 -7.05 -0.85 3.12
CA VAL A 37 -5.76 -1.49 2.74
C VAL A 37 -4.84 -1.60 3.96
N LYS A 38 -4.74 -0.54 4.77
CA LYS A 38 -3.97 -0.56 6.02
C LYS A 38 -4.45 -1.66 6.99
N ALA A 39 -5.76 -1.82 7.14
CA ALA A 39 -6.34 -2.74 8.11
C ALA A 39 -6.31 -4.20 7.64
N THR A 40 -6.53 -4.46 6.35
CA THR A 40 -6.62 -5.81 5.78
C THR A 40 -5.31 -6.29 5.16
N GLY A 41 -4.39 -5.38 4.88
CA GLY A 41 -3.20 -5.65 4.07
C GLY A 41 -3.52 -5.97 2.61
N SER A 42 -4.75 -5.74 2.12
CA SER A 42 -5.19 -6.18 0.79
C SER A 42 -5.83 -5.05 -0.02
N GLY A 43 -5.59 -5.04 -1.32
CA GLY A 43 -6.11 -4.07 -2.29
C GLY A 43 -6.09 -4.60 -3.72
N THR A 44 -6.78 -3.92 -4.63
CA THR A 44 -6.75 -4.26 -6.06
C THR A 44 -5.40 -3.87 -6.67
N LEU A 45 -4.98 -4.52 -7.76
CA LEU A 45 -3.73 -4.17 -8.45
C LEU A 45 -3.66 -2.69 -8.84
N GLU A 46 -4.79 -2.11 -9.26
CA GLU A 46 -4.91 -0.68 -9.54
C GLU A 46 -4.59 0.17 -8.29
N THR A 47 -5.17 -0.16 -7.15
CA THR A 47 -4.90 0.54 -5.87
C THR A 47 -3.42 0.43 -5.49
N ILE A 48 -2.84 -0.76 -5.66
CA ILE A 48 -1.41 -1.03 -5.38
C ILE A 48 -0.53 -0.18 -6.27
N SER A 49 -0.82 -0.15 -7.58
CA SER A 49 -0.08 0.62 -8.56
C SER A 49 -0.12 2.13 -8.27
N SER A 50 -1.30 2.66 -7.92
CA SER A 50 -1.45 4.06 -7.53
C SER A 50 -0.68 4.40 -6.25
N ILE A 51 -0.69 3.51 -5.25
CA ILE A 51 0.11 3.70 -4.03
C ILE A 51 1.60 3.67 -4.35
N ALA A 52 2.07 2.69 -5.12
CA ALA A 52 3.48 2.57 -5.50
C ALA A 52 3.96 3.81 -6.25
N THR A 53 3.16 4.32 -7.19
CA THR A 53 3.43 5.55 -7.94
C THR A 53 3.57 6.75 -7.00
N ALA A 54 2.63 6.94 -6.07
CA ALA A 54 2.68 8.05 -5.11
C ALA A 54 3.86 7.96 -4.12
N LEU A 55 4.34 6.75 -3.86
CA LEU A 55 5.54 6.50 -3.06
C LEU A 55 6.84 6.62 -3.87
N ASN A 56 6.78 6.91 -5.18
CA ASN A 56 7.91 6.87 -6.12
C ASN A 56 8.63 5.52 -6.11
N ILE A 57 7.86 4.44 -6.19
CA ILE A 57 8.37 3.06 -6.26
C ILE A 57 8.12 2.56 -7.69
N ASP A 58 9.20 2.39 -8.45
CA ASP A 58 9.15 2.00 -9.86
C ASP A 58 8.59 0.58 -10.10
N GLU A 59 8.67 -0.28 -9.09
CA GLU A 59 8.24 -1.69 -9.13
C GLU A 59 7.15 -1.92 -8.06
N PRO A 60 5.85 -1.94 -8.41
CA PRO A 60 4.75 -2.11 -7.46
C PRO A 60 4.84 -3.40 -6.62
N GLU A 61 5.49 -4.44 -7.11
CA GLU A 61 5.77 -5.66 -6.35
C GLU A 61 6.63 -5.41 -5.10
N LYS A 62 7.44 -4.34 -5.06
CA LYS A 62 8.27 -3.99 -3.89
C LYS A 62 7.43 -3.56 -2.68
N ILE A 63 6.18 -3.15 -2.88
CA ILE A 63 5.27 -2.84 -1.76
C ILE A 63 4.50 -4.05 -1.23
N ILE A 64 4.59 -5.19 -1.93
CA ILE A 64 3.93 -6.44 -1.56
C ILE A 64 4.87 -7.29 -0.71
N LYS A 65 4.45 -7.62 0.51
CA LYS A 65 5.14 -8.53 1.42
C LYS A 65 4.52 -9.92 1.36
N VAL A 66 5.34 -10.93 1.61
CA VAL A 66 4.93 -12.34 1.63
C VAL A 66 5.01 -12.88 3.05
N MET A 67 3.92 -13.41 3.57
CA MET A 67 3.86 -14.12 4.84
C MET A 67 3.54 -15.60 4.61
N LYS A 68 4.32 -16.49 5.23
CA LYS A 68 4.04 -17.93 5.25
C LYS A 68 3.11 -18.24 6.42
N GLY A 69 1.96 -18.84 6.13
CA GLY A 69 1.01 -19.40 7.09
C GLY A 69 1.03 -20.93 7.14
#